data_AF-A0A9W7J2R3-F1
#
_entry.id   AF-A0A9W7J2R3-F1
#
_cell.length_a   1.000
_cell.length_b   1.000
_cell.length_c   1.000
_cell.angle_alpha   90.00
_cell.angle_beta   90.00
_cell.angle_gamma   90.00
#
_symmetry.space_group_name_H-M   'P 1'
#
loop_
_entity.id
_entity.type
_entity.pdbx_description
1 polymer ?
#
loop_
_entity_poly.entity_id
_entity_poly.type
_entity_poly.pdbx_seq_one_letter_code
_entity_poly.pdbx_strand_id
1 'polypeptide(L)'
;MGCDYFKGSWIQDDSYPLYNSANCPFINKALDCQKNGRPDKLYLKYKWEPTACSLPRFNGLDFLRKMKGKKILFIGDSISMNMWESLLCMVHAAMPQAKYSLQSVGNHSTYSLPEFGLSLEYSHNVYLVDLVKENIGAVLKLDSIVNGDYSWKGYDVLIFNTWHWWVHTTKGKDQPWDFIEYKGKIYKDMDRLVAFKEGLTTWSKWVDSNINPSTTQVFFQGISPVHYDGREWNRSVSTTCLGEKTPVTGTTYPGPMPPAVSIVKQVLQSTSKPVTLLDITMLSLLRKDGHPSAYYGQKGNDCSHWCLAGPPDTWNEILYALLSNSKGV
;
A
#
# COMPACT_ATOMS: atom_id res chain seq x y z
N MET A 1 -1.43 -16.12 -22.99
CA MET A 1 -1.04 -16.30 -21.58
C MET A 1 -0.68 -14.93 -21.03
N GLY A 2 -1.32 -14.49 -19.93
CA GLY A 2 -0.98 -13.22 -19.28
C GLY A 2 0.32 -13.33 -18.49
N CYS A 3 1.02 -12.21 -18.30
CA CYS A 3 2.22 -12.19 -17.47
C CYS A 3 1.87 -12.10 -15.98
N ASP A 4 2.47 -12.97 -15.18
CA ASP A 4 2.48 -12.85 -13.71
C ASP A 4 3.59 -11.87 -13.29
N TYR A 5 3.23 -10.61 -13.07
CA TYR A 5 4.18 -9.57 -12.65
C TYR A 5 4.70 -9.74 -11.22
N PHE A 6 4.16 -10.69 -10.43
CA PHE A 6 4.46 -10.81 -9.00
C PHE A 6 5.49 -11.90 -8.69
N LYS A 7 5.91 -12.68 -9.69
CA LYS A 7 6.99 -13.67 -9.57
C LYS A 7 8.21 -13.23 -10.36
N GLY A 8 9.35 -13.16 -9.69
CA GLY A 8 10.55 -12.55 -10.24
C GLY A 8 11.66 -12.43 -9.21
N SER A 9 12.62 -11.58 -9.52
CA SER A 9 13.74 -11.24 -8.64
C SER A 9 14.07 -9.76 -8.74
N TRP A 10 14.74 -9.23 -7.73
CA TRP A 10 15.34 -7.91 -7.78
C TRP A 10 16.70 -7.96 -8.48
N ILE A 11 16.86 -7.11 -9.48
CA ILE A 11 18.13 -6.91 -10.19
C ILE A 11 18.62 -5.49 -9.95
N GLN A 12 19.94 -5.31 -9.92
CA GLN A 12 20.52 -3.99 -9.87
C GLN A 12 20.43 -3.33 -11.26
N ASP A 13 19.94 -2.09 -11.30
CA ASP A 13 19.78 -1.28 -12.50
C ASP A 13 20.13 0.18 -12.18
N ASP A 14 21.18 0.69 -12.82
CA ASP A 14 21.70 2.04 -12.55
C ASP A 14 20.76 3.16 -13.03
N SER A 15 19.79 2.84 -13.90
CA SER A 15 18.74 3.76 -14.34
C SER A 15 17.69 4.08 -13.27
N TYR A 16 17.68 3.34 -12.16
CA TYR A 16 16.84 3.64 -10.99
C TYR A 16 17.54 4.61 -10.04
N PRO A 17 16.84 5.37 -9.19
CA PRO A 17 15.38 5.41 -9.04
C PRO A 17 14.68 6.10 -10.22
N LEU A 18 13.35 5.95 -10.32
CA LEU A 18 12.55 6.55 -11.39
C LEU A 18 12.54 8.09 -11.35
N TYR A 19 12.80 8.66 -10.18
CA TYR A 19 12.86 10.10 -9.94
C TYR A 19 13.85 10.43 -8.82
N ASN A 20 14.30 11.67 -8.75
CA ASN A 20 15.06 12.17 -7.61
C ASN A 20 14.08 12.58 -6.49
N SER A 21 14.02 11.81 -5.41
CA SER A 21 13.08 12.06 -4.31
C SER A 21 13.27 13.41 -3.62
N ALA A 22 14.48 13.96 -3.63
CA ALA A 22 14.75 15.30 -3.07
C ALA A 22 13.97 16.42 -3.78
N ASN A 23 13.53 16.19 -5.03
CA ASN A 23 12.75 17.14 -5.80
C ASN A 23 11.24 16.96 -5.63
N CYS A 24 10.78 15.92 -4.92
CA CYS A 24 9.36 15.67 -4.72
C CYS A 24 8.85 16.37 -3.45
N PRO A 25 7.88 17.30 -3.55
CA PRO A 25 7.39 18.05 -2.39
C PRO A 25 6.34 17.30 -1.55
N PHE A 26 5.90 16.11 -1.97
CA PHE A 26 4.77 15.39 -1.35
C PHE A 26 5.18 14.36 -0.31
N ILE A 27 6.47 14.01 -0.25
CA ILE A 27 6.95 12.92 0.59
C ILE A 27 6.82 13.32 2.06
N ASN A 28 6.12 12.51 2.84
CA ASN A 28 6.10 12.63 4.29
C ASN A 28 7.54 12.57 4.82
N LYS A 29 7.88 13.46 5.76
CA LYS A 29 9.23 13.52 6.33
C LYS A 29 9.74 12.14 6.80
N ALA A 30 8.88 11.28 7.34
CA ALA A 30 9.29 9.96 7.82
C ALA A 30 9.74 8.99 6.70
N LEU A 31 9.35 9.25 5.46
CA LEU A 31 9.62 8.41 4.29
C LEU A 31 10.75 8.98 3.41
N ASP A 32 11.15 10.23 3.62
CA ASP A 32 12.22 10.90 2.88
C ASP A 32 13.62 10.57 3.44
N CYS A 33 14.05 9.33 3.22
CA CYS A 33 15.29 8.80 3.78
C CYS A 33 16.54 9.57 3.34
N GLN A 34 16.59 10.04 2.08
CA GLN A 34 17.73 10.81 1.58
C GLN A 34 17.82 12.16 2.28
N LYS A 35 16.71 12.88 2.43
CA LYS A 35 16.70 14.17 3.13
C LYS A 35 16.94 14.03 4.63
N ASN A 36 16.59 12.87 5.21
CA ASN A 36 16.89 12.52 6.59
C ASN A 36 18.32 11.98 6.79
N GLY A 37 19.18 12.03 5.76
CA GLY A 37 20.60 11.76 5.89
C GLY A 37 21.01 10.29 5.72
N ARG A 38 20.17 9.45 5.11
CA ARG A 38 20.56 8.07 4.75
C ARG A 38 21.74 8.10 3.76
N PRO A 39 22.93 7.60 4.13
CA PRO A 39 24.15 7.79 3.34
C PRO A 39 24.27 6.80 2.18
N ASP A 40 23.76 5.57 2.32
CA ASP A 40 23.78 4.59 1.26
C ASP A 40 22.71 4.89 0.20
N LYS A 41 23.02 4.61 -1.07
CA LYS A 41 22.11 4.79 -2.20
C LYS A 41 21.81 3.49 -2.95
N LEU A 42 22.41 2.38 -2.53
CA LEU A 42 22.29 1.11 -3.24
C LEU A 42 20.85 0.58 -3.26
N TYR A 43 20.08 0.80 -2.20
CA TYR A 43 18.65 0.42 -2.13
C TYR A 43 17.79 1.09 -3.23
N LEU A 44 18.23 2.24 -3.77
CA LEU A 44 17.55 2.94 -4.85
C LEU A 44 17.81 2.33 -6.22
N LYS A 45 18.77 1.42 -6.34
CA LYS A 45 19.27 0.88 -7.62
C LYS A 45 18.67 -0.48 -7.97
N TYR A 46 17.54 -0.84 -7.39
CA TYR A 46 16.91 -2.14 -7.64
C TYR A 46 15.63 -2.00 -8.46
N LYS A 47 15.55 -2.81 -9.51
CA LYS A 47 14.39 -3.01 -10.37
C LYS A 47 13.84 -4.40 -10.15
N TRP A 48 12.50 -4.53 -10.15
CA TRP A 48 11.86 -5.84 -10.16
C TRP A 48 11.78 -6.39 -11.58
N GLU A 49 12.28 -7.61 -11.76
CA GLU A 49 12.26 -8.32 -13.03
C GLU A 49 11.37 -9.58 -12.91
N PRO A 50 10.16 -9.57 -13.49
CA PRO A 50 9.30 -10.75 -13.54
C PRO A 50 9.96 -11.89 -14.32
N THR A 51 9.76 -13.13 -13.88
CA THR A 51 10.43 -14.30 -14.47
C THR A 51 10.01 -14.57 -15.92
N ALA A 52 8.73 -14.35 -16.24
CA ALA A 52 8.14 -14.77 -17.51
C ALA A 52 7.94 -13.61 -18.52
N CYS A 53 8.21 -12.36 -18.13
CA CYS A 53 8.05 -11.21 -19.00
C CYS A 53 8.80 -9.98 -18.48
N SER A 54 8.82 -8.92 -19.28
CA SER A 54 9.32 -7.61 -18.85
C SER A 54 8.21 -6.76 -18.23
N LEU A 55 8.49 -6.20 -17.05
CA LEU A 55 7.67 -5.13 -16.47
C LEU A 55 7.92 -3.82 -17.24
N PRO A 56 6.89 -3.15 -17.79
CA PRO A 56 7.09 -1.87 -18.45
C PRO A 56 7.52 -0.82 -17.42
N ARG A 57 8.62 -0.12 -17.71
CA ARG A 57 9.06 1.01 -16.90
C ARG A 57 7.97 2.08 -16.88
N PHE A 58 7.73 2.69 -15.72
CA PHE A 58 6.74 3.77 -15.62
C PHE A 58 7.07 4.95 -16.56
N ASN A 59 6.07 5.38 -17.31
CA ASN A 59 6.11 6.59 -18.12
C ASN A 59 5.00 7.53 -17.66
N GLY A 60 5.37 8.61 -16.97
CA GLY A 60 4.37 9.51 -16.37
C GLY A 60 3.50 10.23 -17.40
N LEU A 61 4.03 10.59 -18.58
CA LEU A 61 3.21 11.22 -19.62
C LEU A 61 2.21 10.23 -20.23
N ASP A 62 2.60 8.97 -20.41
CA ASP A 62 1.69 7.91 -20.86
C ASP A 62 0.61 7.62 -19.81
N PHE A 63 0.99 7.48 -18.54
CA PHE A 63 0.06 7.34 -17.43
C PHE A 63 -0.96 8.48 -17.39
N LEU A 64 -0.50 9.73 -17.47
CA LEU A 64 -1.37 10.90 -17.44
C LEU A 64 -2.36 10.93 -18.63
N ARG A 65 -1.93 10.52 -19.83
CA ARG A 65 -2.82 10.41 -20.99
C ARG A 65 -3.87 9.31 -20.81
N LYS A 66 -3.47 8.14 -20.31
CA LYS A 66 -4.38 7.00 -20.07
C LYS A 66 -5.39 7.28 -18.97
N MET A 67 -4.96 7.98 -17.92
CA MET A 67 -5.80 8.32 -16.76
C MET A 67 -6.47 9.69 -16.90
N LYS A 68 -6.49 10.28 -18.11
CA LYS A 68 -7.14 11.56 -18.35
C LYS A 68 -8.63 11.49 -17.98
N GLY A 69 -9.09 12.44 -17.17
CA GLY A 69 -10.47 12.53 -16.69
C GLY A 69 -10.84 11.51 -15.61
N LYS A 70 -9.87 10.75 -15.08
CA LYS A 70 -10.11 9.67 -14.10
C LYS A 70 -9.91 10.14 -12.67
N LYS A 71 -10.63 9.48 -11.76
CA LYS A 71 -10.42 9.61 -10.31
C LYS A 71 -9.88 8.30 -9.75
N ILE A 72 -8.72 8.36 -9.11
CA ILE A 72 -8.06 7.21 -8.49
C ILE A 72 -8.01 7.44 -6.99
N LEU A 73 -8.51 6.48 -6.20
CA LEU A 73 -8.50 6.57 -4.75
C LEU A 73 -7.75 5.39 -4.13
N PHE A 74 -6.78 5.72 -3.28
CA PHE A 74 -6.11 4.79 -2.37
C PHE A 74 -6.85 4.81 -1.03
N ILE A 75 -7.22 3.65 -0.50
CA ILE A 75 -7.98 3.50 0.74
C ILE A 75 -7.24 2.54 1.64
N GLY A 76 -6.82 2.99 2.82
CA GLY A 76 -6.22 2.07 3.77
C GLY A 76 -5.45 2.74 4.89
N ASP A 77 -4.47 2.00 5.40
CA ASP A 77 -3.52 2.46 6.41
C ASP A 77 -2.36 3.27 5.79
N SER A 78 -1.35 3.58 6.60
CA SER A 78 -0.19 4.38 6.22
C SER A 78 0.64 3.77 5.08
N ILE A 79 0.49 2.48 4.76
CA ILE A 79 1.14 1.90 3.58
C ILE A 79 0.43 2.32 2.29
N SER A 80 -0.89 2.52 2.32
CA SER A 80 -1.61 3.13 1.19
C SER A 80 -1.14 4.56 0.93
N MET A 81 -0.93 5.33 2.00
CA MET A 81 -0.32 6.66 1.91
C MET A 81 1.09 6.57 1.28
N ASN A 82 1.90 5.60 1.70
CA ASN A 82 3.24 5.38 1.18
C ASN A 82 3.24 5.10 -0.34
N MET A 83 2.28 4.30 -0.84
CA MET A 83 2.11 4.03 -2.27
C MET A 83 1.54 5.24 -3.03
N TRP A 84 0.59 5.96 -2.44
CA TRP A 84 0.01 7.18 -3.02
C TRP A 84 1.05 8.28 -3.18
N GLU A 85 1.85 8.59 -2.15
CA GLU A 85 2.92 9.59 -2.21
C GLU A 85 3.99 9.24 -3.25
N SER A 86 4.35 7.95 -3.38
CA SER A 86 5.22 7.45 -4.46
C SER A 86 4.66 7.81 -5.83
N LEU A 87 3.37 7.54 -6.08
CA LEU A 87 2.74 7.84 -7.36
C LEU A 87 2.71 9.35 -7.63
N LEU A 88 2.43 10.18 -6.61
CA LEU A 88 2.48 11.64 -6.74
C LEU A 88 3.86 12.10 -7.18
N CYS A 89 4.93 11.56 -6.60
CA CYS A 89 6.29 11.89 -6.98
C CYS A 89 6.63 11.45 -8.40
N MET A 90 6.21 10.25 -8.80
CA MET A 90 6.42 9.74 -10.17
C MET A 90 5.70 10.60 -11.22
N VAL A 91 4.48 11.05 -10.92
CA VAL A 91 3.72 11.97 -11.78
C VAL A 91 4.37 13.36 -11.84
N HIS A 92 4.76 13.91 -10.70
CA HIS A 92 5.40 15.23 -10.64
C HIS A 92 6.77 15.24 -11.31
N ALA A 93 7.55 14.17 -11.20
CA ALA A 93 8.82 14.06 -11.91
C ALA A 93 8.64 14.10 -13.45
N ALA A 94 7.52 13.59 -13.96
CA ALA A 94 7.22 13.64 -15.39
C ALA A 94 6.74 15.03 -15.86
N MET A 95 6.09 15.80 -14.97
CA MET A 95 5.62 17.16 -15.25
C MET A 95 5.85 18.11 -14.07
N PRO A 96 7.10 18.52 -13.79
CA PRO A 96 7.44 19.29 -12.59
C PRO A 96 6.85 20.69 -12.57
N GLN A 97 6.49 21.23 -13.74
CA GLN A 97 5.89 22.56 -13.89
C GLN A 97 4.36 22.54 -14.00
N ALA A 98 3.73 21.36 -13.89
CA ALA A 98 2.28 21.27 -13.97
C ALA A 98 1.62 21.96 -12.78
N LYS A 99 0.54 22.70 -13.04
CA LYS A 99 -0.29 23.26 -11.98
C LYS A 99 -1.11 22.14 -11.35
N TYR A 100 -0.98 21.98 -10.04
CA TYR A 100 -1.76 21.03 -9.26
C TYR A 100 -2.36 21.72 -8.04
N SER A 101 -3.36 21.09 -7.42
CA SER A 101 -3.82 21.43 -6.08
C SER A 101 -3.71 20.20 -5.19
N LEU A 102 -3.25 20.38 -3.96
CA LEU A 102 -3.25 19.35 -2.93
C LEU A 102 -4.01 19.89 -1.72
N GLN A 103 -5.10 19.20 -1.35
CA GLN A 103 -5.96 19.60 -0.23
C GLN A 103 -6.25 18.37 0.63
N SER A 104 -6.29 18.57 1.94
CA SER A 104 -6.65 17.52 2.90
C SER A 104 -7.81 18.01 3.76
N VAL A 105 -8.89 17.23 3.80
CA VAL A 105 -10.08 17.48 4.61
C VAL A 105 -10.38 16.23 5.42
N GLY A 106 -10.21 16.33 6.74
CA GLY A 106 -10.32 15.19 7.64
C GLY A 106 -9.34 14.08 7.24
N ASN A 107 -9.87 12.88 6.98
CA ASN A 107 -9.08 11.71 6.60
C ASN A 107 -8.89 11.57 5.09
N HIS A 108 -9.28 12.56 4.30
CA HIS A 108 -9.25 12.50 2.84
C HIS A 108 -8.30 13.55 2.27
N SER A 109 -7.40 13.13 1.39
CA SER A 109 -6.47 14.00 0.68
C SER A 109 -6.67 13.88 -0.82
N THR A 110 -6.79 15.02 -1.50
CA THR A 110 -7.06 15.10 -2.94
C THR A 110 -5.92 15.86 -3.62
N TYR A 111 -5.16 15.16 -4.45
CA TYR A 111 -4.26 15.76 -5.43
C TYR A 111 -4.99 15.86 -6.77
N SER A 112 -5.18 17.08 -7.28
CA SER A 112 -5.82 17.32 -8.58
C SER A 112 -4.83 17.88 -9.58
N LEU A 113 -4.89 17.36 -10.80
CA LEU A 113 -4.12 17.84 -11.95
C LEU A 113 -5.08 18.32 -13.04
N PRO A 114 -5.50 19.61 -13.01
CA PRO A 114 -6.58 20.12 -13.87
C PRO A 114 -6.33 19.97 -15.36
N GLU A 115 -5.08 20.06 -15.83
CA GLU A 115 -4.71 19.89 -17.24
C GLU A 115 -5.14 18.52 -17.81
N PHE A 116 -5.17 17.50 -16.94
CA PHE A 116 -5.59 16.14 -17.31
C PHE A 116 -6.98 15.80 -16.76
N GLY A 117 -7.62 16.67 -15.99
CA GLY A 117 -8.84 16.33 -15.24
C GLY A 117 -8.66 15.10 -14.34
N LEU A 118 -7.43 14.82 -13.89
CA LEU A 118 -7.07 13.67 -13.08
C LEU A 118 -7.12 14.05 -11.60
N SER A 119 -7.65 13.15 -10.76
CA SER A 119 -7.45 13.19 -9.31
C SER A 119 -6.78 11.91 -8.79
N LEU A 120 -5.78 12.10 -7.93
CA LEU A 120 -5.07 11.05 -7.20
C LEU A 120 -5.32 11.30 -5.72
N GLU A 121 -6.10 10.42 -5.10
CA GLU A 121 -6.69 10.68 -3.80
C GLU A 121 -6.30 9.60 -2.80
N TYR A 122 -6.28 9.96 -1.52
CA TYR A 122 -6.02 9.07 -0.42
C TYR A 122 -7.07 9.24 0.68
N SER A 123 -7.71 8.14 1.06
CA SER A 123 -8.63 8.05 2.20
C SER A 123 -7.99 7.19 3.29
N HIS A 124 -7.64 7.83 4.41
CA HIS A 124 -7.11 7.14 5.58
C HIS A 124 -8.24 6.37 6.27
N ASN A 125 -8.30 5.08 6.00
CA ASN A 125 -9.26 4.16 6.61
C ASN A 125 -8.56 2.84 6.94
N VAL A 126 -7.94 2.83 8.11
CA VAL A 126 -7.00 1.81 8.56
C VAL A 126 -7.57 0.40 8.54
N TYR A 127 -8.83 0.22 8.95
CA TYR A 127 -9.46 -1.09 9.12
C TYR A 127 -10.48 -1.42 8.02
N LEU A 128 -10.78 -0.45 7.13
CA LEU A 128 -11.89 -0.44 6.18
C LEU A 128 -13.29 -0.46 6.82
N VAL A 129 -13.46 -1.25 7.88
CA VAL A 129 -14.65 -1.26 8.73
C VAL A 129 -14.66 -0.12 9.74
N ASP A 130 -15.83 0.17 10.28
CA ASP A 130 -16.04 1.34 11.12
C ASP A 130 -15.40 1.17 12.50
N LEU A 131 -14.63 2.18 12.91
CA LEU A 131 -14.20 2.40 14.29
C LEU A 131 -14.95 3.63 14.82
N VAL A 132 -15.88 3.42 15.74
CA VAL A 132 -16.80 4.47 16.22
C VAL A 132 -16.70 4.68 17.72
N LYS A 133 -17.01 5.90 18.18
CA LYS A 133 -17.14 6.19 19.62
C LYS A 133 -18.59 5.94 20.05
N GLU A 134 -18.76 4.99 20.96
CA GLU A 134 -20.04 4.64 21.58
C GLU A 134 -20.00 4.98 23.08
N ASN A 135 -21.15 4.89 23.76
CA ASN A 135 -21.25 5.12 25.21
C ASN A 135 -20.35 4.19 26.04
N ILE A 136 -20.03 3.00 25.50
CA ILE A 136 -19.18 2.01 26.16
C ILE A 136 -17.68 2.22 25.88
N GLY A 137 -17.31 3.11 24.96
CA GLY A 137 -15.92 3.28 24.52
C GLY A 137 -15.79 3.32 22.99
N ALA A 138 -14.56 3.26 22.49
CA ALA A 138 -14.30 3.07 21.08
C ALA A 138 -14.61 1.62 20.67
N VAL A 139 -15.39 1.41 19.62
CA VAL A 139 -15.85 0.09 19.18
C VAL A 139 -15.46 -0.11 17.72
N LEU A 140 -14.69 -1.16 17.44
CA LEU A 140 -14.42 -1.62 16.08
C LEU A 140 -15.57 -2.55 15.64
N LYS A 141 -16.39 -2.10 14.70
CA LYS A 141 -17.58 -2.84 14.21
C LYS A 141 -17.22 -3.61 12.95
N LEU A 142 -16.99 -4.92 13.07
CA LEU A 142 -16.47 -5.73 11.96
C LEU A 142 -17.47 -5.95 10.82
N ASP A 143 -18.75 -5.70 11.04
CA ASP A 143 -19.85 -5.86 10.08
C ASP A 143 -20.44 -4.53 9.58
N SER A 144 -19.70 -3.41 9.74
CA SER A 144 -20.14 -2.07 9.37
C SER A 144 -19.10 -1.32 8.51
N ILE A 145 -19.55 -0.70 7.42
CA ILE A 145 -18.75 0.16 6.50
C ILE A 145 -19.59 1.38 6.09
N VAL A 146 -20.01 2.17 7.07
CA VAL A 146 -20.78 3.41 6.84
C VAL A 146 -19.92 4.42 6.09
N ASN A 147 -18.65 4.59 6.47
CA ASN A 147 -17.76 5.55 5.81
C ASN A 147 -17.54 5.25 4.32
N GLY A 148 -17.47 3.96 3.97
CA GLY A 148 -17.27 3.55 2.58
C GLY A 148 -18.47 3.85 1.69
N ASP A 149 -19.68 3.82 2.24
CA ASP A 149 -20.90 4.12 1.49
C ASP A 149 -21.00 5.55 0.97
N TYR A 150 -20.30 6.49 1.62
CA TYR A 150 -20.25 7.89 1.21
C TYR A 150 -18.96 8.28 0.49
N SER A 151 -17.84 7.62 0.81
CA SER A 151 -16.51 8.15 0.46
C SER A 151 -15.82 7.42 -0.71
N TRP A 152 -16.27 6.21 -1.08
CA TRP A 152 -15.53 5.37 -2.03
C TRP A 152 -16.26 5.14 -3.36
N LYS A 153 -17.51 5.59 -3.48
CA LYS A 153 -18.29 5.47 -4.72
C LYS A 153 -17.91 6.58 -5.71
N GLY A 154 -18.08 6.31 -7.00
CA GLY A 154 -17.85 7.30 -8.06
C GLY A 154 -16.39 7.49 -8.50
N TYR A 155 -15.48 6.63 -8.04
CA TYR A 155 -14.10 6.56 -8.53
C TYR A 155 -13.96 5.55 -9.66
N ASP A 156 -13.03 5.82 -10.58
CA ASP A 156 -12.72 4.94 -11.70
C ASP A 156 -11.76 3.80 -11.28
N VAL A 157 -10.89 4.08 -10.30
CA VAL A 157 -9.96 3.10 -9.75
C VAL A 157 -9.95 3.20 -8.23
N LEU A 158 -10.17 2.08 -7.55
CA LEU A 158 -10.07 1.95 -6.11
C LEU A 158 -8.92 1.01 -5.76
N ILE A 159 -7.99 1.43 -4.91
CA ILE A 159 -6.88 0.62 -4.41
C ILE A 159 -7.00 0.50 -2.90
N PHE A 160 -7.45 -0.65 -2.41
CA PHE A 160 -7.64 -0.92 -0.99
C PHE A 160 -6.41 -1.57 -0.36
N ASN A 161 -6.09 -1.23 0.88
CA ASN A 161 -5.13 -1.96 1.72
C ASN A 161 -5.59 -1.93 3.17
N THR A 162 -5.29 -2.98 3.92
CA THR A 162 -5.39 -2.94 5.37
C THR A 162 -4.64 -4.12 5.98
N TRP A 163 -3.71 -3.87 6.91
CA TRP A 163 -3.10 -4.94 7.71
C TRP A 163 -2.33 -4.42 8.94
N HIS A 164 -1.48 -3.41 8.76
CA HIS A 164 -0.43 -3.09 9.74
C HIS A 164 -0.99 -2.80 11.13
N TRP A 165 -2.18 -2.24 11.17
CA TRP A 165 -2.81 -1.86 12.42
C TRP A 165 -3.60 -2.98 13.10
N TRP A 166 -3.99 -4.02 12.37
CA TRP A 166 -4.72 -5.15 12.94
C TRP A 166 -3.90 -5.90 13.98
N VAL A 167 -2.56 -5.85 13.90
CA VAL A 167 -1.66 -6.57 14.80
C VAL A 167 -1.23 -5.78 16.03
N HIS A 168 -1.66 -4.53 16.21
CA HIS A 168 -1.40 -3.79 17.46
C HIS A 168 -2.21 -4.41 18.61
N THR A 169 -1.51 -5.05 19.55
CA THR A 169 -2.12 -5.82 20.67
C THR A 169 -1.71 -5.32 22.06
N THR A 170 -0.94 -4.24 22.16
CA THR A 170 -0.55 -3.66 23.45
C THR A 170 -1.75 -2.95 24.09
N LYS A 171 -2.48 -3.68 24.95
CA LYS A 171 -3.54 -3.15 25.81
C LYS A 171 -3.11 -1.82 26.44
N GLY A 172 -3.69 -0.72 25.96
CA GLY A 172 -3.54 0.62 26.55
C GLY A 172 -2.55 1.59 25.91
N LYS A 173 -1.84 1.26 24.81
CA LYS A 173 -0.99 2.25 24.11
C LYS A 173 -1.28 2.41 22.62
N ASP A 174 -1.48 1.31 21.88
CA ASP A 174 -1.57 1.37 20.42
C ASP A 174 -2.85 0.73 19.84
N GLN A 175 -3.66 0.06 20.66
CA GLN A 175 -4.98 -0.43 20.26
C GLN A 175 -6.00 0.72 20.29
N PRO A 176 -6.63 1.09 19.15
CA PRO A 176 -7.51 2.27 19.11
C PRO A 176 -8.97 1.96 19.47
N TRP A 177 -9.32 0.70 19.76
CA TRP A 177 -10.65 0.30 20.23
C TRP A 177 -10.62 -0.23 21.66
N ASP A 178 -11.70 0.00 22.40
CA ASP A 178 -11.96 -0.58 23.72
C ASP A 178 -12.68 -1.94 23.62
N PHE A 179 -13.47 -2.12 22.55
CA PHE A 179 -14.30 -3.29 22.28
C PHE A 179 -14.37 -3.59 20.78
N ILE A 180 -14.76 -4.82 20.45
CA ILE A 180 -15.06 -5.27 19.09
C ILE A 180 -16.52 -5.71 19.03
N GLU A 181 -17.26 -5.22 18.04
CA GLU A 181 -18.61 -5.66 17.77
C GLU A 181 -18.63 -6.52 16.50
N TYR A 182 -19.33 -7.65 16.56
CA TYR A 182 -19.57 -8.49 15.40
C TYR A 182 -20.90 -9.24 15.56
N LYS A 183 -21.79 -9.12 14.56
CA LYS A 183 -23.12 -9.74 14.54
C LYS A 183 -23.95 -9.36 15.78
N GLY A 184 -23.88 -8.09 16.17
CA GLY A 184 -24.60 -7.53 17.33
C GLY A 184 -24.08 -8.00 18.70
N LYS A 185 -22.95 -8.73 18.75
CA LYS A 185 -22.30 -9.14 20.00
C LYS A 185 -21.07 -8.28 20.27
N ILE A 186 -20.94 -7.83 21.51
CA ILE A 186 -19.81 -7.03 21.99
C ILE A 186 -18.78 -7.95 22.65
N TYR A 187 -17.55 -7.87 22.19
CA TYR A 187 -16.40 -8.58 22.71
C TYR A 187 -15.40 -7.59 23.30
N LYS A 188 -14.75 -7.95 24.41
CA LYS A 188 -13.67 -7.12 24.95
C LYS A 188 -12.47 -7.08 24.01
N ASP A 189 -12.21 -8.21 23.36
CA ASP A 189 -11.13 -8.40 22.42
C ASP A 189 -11.43 -9.62 21.54
N MET A 190 -10.68 -9.79 20.45
CA MET A 190 -10.82 -10.89 19.51
C MET A 190 -9.43 -11.35 19.02
N ASP A 191 -9.31 -12.60 18.56
CA ASP A 191 -8.13 -13.00 17.80
C ASP A 191 -7.97 -12.10 16.56
N ARG A 192 -6.74 -11.65 16.30
CA ARG A 192 -6.45 -10.65 15.26
C ARG A 192 -6.74 -11.17 13.85
N LEU A 193 -6.44 -12.44 13.59
CA LEU A 193 -6.67 -13.06 12.28
C LEU A 193 -8.16 -13.33 12.08
N VAL A 194 -8.89 -13.73 13.13
CA VAL A 194 -10.34 -13.84 13.09
C VAL A 194 -10.98 -12.48 12.82
N ALA A 195 -10.63 -11.45 13.59
CA ALA A 195 -11.17 -10.10 13.42
C ALA A 195 -10.89 -9.55 12.01
N PHE A 196 -9.65 -9.71 11.53
CA PHE A 196 -9.24 -9.31 10.18
C PHE A 196 -10.06 -10.02 9.11
N LYS A 197 -10.23 -11.34 9.23
CA LYS A 197 -11.02 -12.12 8.28
C LYS A 197 -12.47 -11.66 8.23
N GLU A 198 -13.10 -11.43 9.37
CA GLU A 198 -14.49 -10.99 9.42
C GLU A 198 -14.66 -9.57 8.85
N GLY A 199 -13.78 -8.64 9.23
CA GLY A 199 -13.81 -7.27 8.69
C GLY A 199 -13.57 -7.23 7.18
N LEU A 200 -12.59 -7.98 6.69
CA LEU A 200 -12.30 -8.07 5.26
C LEU A 200 -13.44 -8.77 4.48
N THR A 201 -14.12 -9.75 5.10
CA THR A 201 -15.31 -10.37 4.53
C THR A 201 -16.44 -9.34 4.39
N THR A 202 -16.65 -8.47 5.37
CA THR A 202 -17.60 -7.36 5.26
C THR A 202 -17.23 -6.41 4.12
N TRP A 203 -15.95 -6.07 3.97
CA TRP A 203 -15.47 -5.27 2.84
C TRP A 203 -15.74 -5.94 1.48
N SER A 204 -15.51 -7.25 1.35
CA SER A 204 -15.80 -7.96 0.10
C SER A 204 -17.29 -7.88 -0.28
N LYS A 205 -18.19 -7.98 0.70
CA LYS A 205 -19.64 -7.82 0.50
C LYS A 205 -20.02 -6.39 0.11
N TRP A 206 -19.32 -5.39 0.68
CA TRP A 206 -19.49 -4.00 0.28
C TRP A 206 -19.10 -3.81 -1.19
N VAL A 207 -17.98 -4.39 -1.64
CA VAL A 207 -17.57 -4.37 -3.05
C VAL A 207 -18.66 -5.00 -3.92
N ASP A 208 -19.08 -6.22 -3.57
CA ASP A 208 -20.13 -6.97 -4.27
C ASP A 208 -21.48 -6.26 -4.33
N SER A 209 -21.76 -5.36 -3.39
CA SER A 209 -23.01 -4.58 -3.38
C SER A 209 -22.90 -3.25 -4.12
N ASN A 210 -21.73 -2.60 -4.09
CA ASN A 210 -21.62 -1.18 -4.45
C ASN A 210 -20.82 -0.89 -5.73
N ILE A 211 -19.97 -1.79 -6.19
CA ILE A 211 -19.07 -1.52 -7.32
C ILE A 211 -19.68 -1.94 -8.65
N ASN A 212 -19.64 -1.08 -9.67
CA ASN A 212 -19.91 -1.52 -11.04
C ASN A 212 -18.58 -1.82 -11.76
N PRO A 213 -18.24 -3.08 -12.08
CA PRO A 213 -16.98 -3.43 -12.73
C PRO A 213 -16.85 -2.87 -14.16
N SER A 214 -17.95 -2.41 -14.78
CA SER A 214 -17.89 -1.75 -16.09
C SER A 214 -17.36 -0.33 -16.03
N THR A 215 -17.36 0.31 -14.85
CA THR A 215 -16.93 1.69 -14.66
C THR A 215 -15.80 1.85 -13.65
N THR A 216 -15.66 0.90 -12.73
CA THR A 216 -14.71 0.98 -11.61
C THR A 216 -13.84 -0.27 -11.58
N GLN A 217 -12.52 -0.07 -11.67
CA GLN A 217 -11.53 -1.13 -11.43
C GLN A 217 -11.18 -1.15 -9.94
N VAL A 218 -11.17 -2.34 -9.33
CA VAL A 218 -10.83 -2.51 -7.92
C VAL A 218 -9.54 -3.33 -7.79
N PHE A 219 -8.61 -2.78 -7.02
CA PHE A 219 -7.38 -3.41 -6.62
C PHE A 219 -7.37 -3.60 -5.10
N PHE A 220 -6.77 -4.70 -4.65
CA PHE A 220 -6.34 -4.85 -3.27
C PHE A 220 -4.82 -4.87 -3.27
N GLN A 221 -4.20 -3.85 -2.67
CA GLN A 221 -2.78 -3.84 -2.39
C GLN A 221 -2.48 -4.94 -1.38
N GLY A 222 -1.62 -5.89 -1.75
CA GLY A 222 -1.21 -7.01 -0.91
C GLY A 222 -0.56 -6.58 0.40
N ILE A 223 -0.32 -7.57 1.25
CA ILE A 223 0.26 -7.34 2.58
C ILE A 223 1.69 -6.83 2.43
N SER A 224 1.94 -5.59 2.85
CA SER A 224 3.32 -5.10 2.99
C SER A 224 3.95 -5.76 4.22
N PRO A 225 5.15 -6.34 4.09
CA PRO A 225 5.84 -6.97 5.21
C PRO A 225 6.56 -5.95 6.10
N VAL A 226 7.02 -6.44 7.25
CA VAL A 226 7.92 -5.73 8.16
C VAL A 226 9.24 -6.49 8.28
N HIS A 227 10.32 -5.81 8.68
CA HIS A 227 11.65 -6.44 8.84
C HIS A 227 12.25 -6.12 10.22
N TYR A 228 11.54 -6.50 11.28
CA TYR A 228 11.99 -6.33 12.66
C TYR A 228 12.80 -7.51 13.22
N ASP A 229 12.77 -8.68 12.59
CA ASP A 229 13.45 -9.89 13.08
C ASP A 229 14.41 -10.47 12.04
N GLY A 230 15.71 -10.22 12.22
CA GLY A 230 16.75 -10.69 11.31
C GLY A 230 16.82 -12.20 11.11
N ARG A 231 16.26 -12.99 12.02
CA ARG A 231 16.22 -14.46 11.88
C ARG A 231 15.41 -14.88 10.66
N GLU A 232 14.42 -14.09 10.26
CA GLU A 232 13.60 -14.37 9.08
C GLU A 232 14.38 -14.30 7.75
N TRP A 233 15.56 -13.67 7.74
CA TRP A 233 16.48 -13.69 6.60
C TRP A 233 17.88 -14.20 6.98
N ASN A 234 17.93 -15.18 7.88
CA ASN A 234 19.15 -15.88 8.31
C ASN A 234 20.23 -14.96 8.93
N ARG A 235 19.81 -13.95 9.69
CA ARG A 235 20.68 -13.09 10.51
C ARG A 235 20.45 -13.34 12.00
N SER A 236 21.17 -12.60 12.86
CA SER A 236 21.04 -12.74 14.31
C SER A 236 19.74 -12.12 14.82
N VAL A 237 19.34 -12.51 16.03
CA VAL A 237 18.14 -11.99 16.73
C VAL A 237 18.19 -10.49 17.01
N SER A 238 19.39 -9.89 17.06
CA SER A 238 19.57 -8.45 17.26
C SER A 238 19.50 -7.66 15.94
N THR A 239 19.52 -8.35 14.80
CA THR A 239 19.44 -7.71 13.48
C THR A 239 17.99 -7.31 13.19
N THR A 240 17.83 -6.13 12.60
CA THR A 240 16.57 -5.59 12.06
C THR A 240 16.87 -5.04 10.66
N CYS A 241 15.95 -4.28 10.06
CA CYS A 241 16.25 -3.53 8.82
C CYS A 241 17.40 -2.49 8.97
N LEU A 242 17.84 -2.19 10.19
CA LEU A 242 18.92 -1.24 10.45
C LEU A 242 20.25 -1.67 9.82
N GLY A 243 20.76 -0.84 8.91
CA GLY A 243 22.03 -1.04 8.24
C GLY A 243 21.99 -2.02 7.07
N GLU A 244 20.82 -2.57 6.73
CA GLU A 244 20.64 -3.42 5.55
C GLU A 244 20.65 -2.55 4.27
N LYS A 245 21.53 -2.90 3.32
CA LYS A 245 21.79 -2.08 2.10
C LYS A 245 21.47 -2.80 0.80
N THR A 246 21.18 -4.09 0.88
CA THR A 246 20.87 -4.94 -0.27
C THR A 246 19.64 -5.81 0.03
N PRO A 247 18.87 -6.19 -1.01
CA PRO A 247 17.80 -7.16 -0.89
C PRO A 247 18.29 -8.52 -0.36
N VAL A 248 17.34 -9.34 0.07
CA VAL A 248 17.52 -10.79 0.14
C VAL A 248 17.69 -11.32 -1.29
N THR A 249 18.71 -12.14 -1.51
CA THR A 249 19.05 -12.67 -2.82
C THR A 249 18.10 -13.80 -3.24
N GLY A 250 17.76 -13.87 -4.53
CA GLY A 250 16.92 -14.93 -5.10
C GLY A 250 15.46 -14.54 -5.27
N THR A 251 14.59 -15.55 -5.36
CA THR A 251 13.15 -15.39 -5.65
C THR A 251 12.25 -15.81 -4.47
N THR A 252 12.85 -16.22 -3.35
CA THR A 252 12.17 -16.76 -2.18
C THR A 252 12.68 -16.11 -0.91
N TYR A 253 11.78 -15.85 0.02
CA TYR A 253 12.11 -15.39 1.36
C TYR A 253 12.30 -16.59 2.31
N PRO A 254 13.38 -16.65 3.11
CA PRO A 254 13.62 -17.77 4.03
C PRO A 254 12.61 -17.86 5.19
N GLY A 255 12.11 -16.71 5.64
CA GLY A 255 11.19 -16.59 6.75
C GLY A 255 9.73 -16.89 6.37
N PRO A 256 8.82 -16.85 7.36
CA PRO A 256 7.41 -17.11 7.12
C PRO A 256 6.76 -16.00 6.30
N MET A 257 5.71 -16.36 5.55
CA MET A 257 4.82 -15.36 4.96
C MET A 257 3.94 -14.73 6.05
N PRO A 258 3.62 -13.43 5.97
CA PRO A 258 2.64 -12.82 6.87
C PRO A 258 1.31 -13.60 6.82
N PRO A 259 0.74 -14.02 7.96
CA PRO A 259 -0.43 -14.91 7.99
C PRO A 259 -1.66 -14.31 7.28
N ALA A 260 -1.78 -12.98 7.29
CA ALA A 260 -2.83 -12.23 6.59
C ALA A 260 -2.89 -12.48 5.08
N VAL A 261 -1.78 -12.88 4.45
CA VAL A 261 -1.73 -13.16 3.01
C VAL A 261 -2.73 -14.25 2.63
N SER A 262 -2.82 -15.30 3.45
CA SER A 262 -3.76 -16.40 3.19
C SER A 262 -5.22 -15.95 3.33
N ILE A 263 -5.51 -15.07 4.30
CA ILE A 263 -6.84 -14.51 4.52
C ILE A 263 -7.26 -13.60 3.37
N VAL A 264 -6.38 -12.69 2.92
CA VAL A 264 -6.65 -11.84 1.75
C VAL A 264 -6.97 -12.70 0.54
N LYS A 265 -6.13 -13.69 0.21
CA LYS A 265 -6.36 -14.58 -0.93
C LYS A 265 -7.67 -15.36 -0.79
N GLN A 266 -7.98 -15.86 0.40
CA GLN A 266 -9.25 -16.56 0.66
C GLN A 266 -10.46 -15.65 0.45
N VAL A 267 -10.45 -14.43 1.00
CA VAL A 267 -11.58 -13.50 0.88
C VAL A 267 -11.76 -13.07 -0.59
N LEU A 268 -10.67 -12.72 -1.28
CA LEU A 268 -10.74 -12.32 -2.69
C LEU A 268 -11.25 -13.44 -3.61
N GLN A 269 -10.93 -14.71 -3.32
CA GLN A 269 -11.49 -15.86 -4.03
C GLN A 269 -13.00 -16.00 -3.86
N SER A 270 -13.56 -15.50 -2.75
CA SER A 270 -14.99 -15.52 -2.45
C SER A 270 -15.74 -14.25 -2.86
N THR A 271 -15.03 -13.20 -3.28
CA THR A 271 -15.63 -11.96 -3.79
C THR A 271 -16.24 -12.21 -5.17
N SER A 272 -17.51 -11.85 -5.35
CA SER A 272 -18.25 -12.10 -6.59
C SER A 272 -17.79 -11.16 -7.72
N LYS A 273 -17.48 -9.90 -7.38
CA LYS A 273 -16.97 -8.90 -8.33
C LYS A 273 -15.46 -9.01 -8.47
N PRO A 274 -14.91 -8.71 -9.66
CA PRO A 274 -13.49 -8.80 -9.90
C PRO A 274 -12.73 -7.81 -9.03
N VAL A 275 -11.77 -8.32 -8.25
CA VAL A 275 -10.78 -7.54 -7.54
C VAL A 275 -9.40 -8.06 -7.92
N THR A 276 -8.52 -7.17 -8.38
CA THR A 276 -7.15 -7.53 -8.72
C THR A 276 -6.25 -7.40 -7.50
N LEU A 277 -5.66 -8.51 -7.06
CA LEU A 277 -4.63 -8.48 -6.01
C LEU A 277 -3.32 -7.96 -6.60
N LEU A 278 -2.82 -6.84 -6.08
CA LEU A 278 -1.42 -6.48 -6.25
C LEU A 278 -0.61 -7.33 -5.26
N ASP A 279 -0.19 -8.54 -5.66
CA ASP A 279 0.49 -9.51 -4.79
C ASP A 279 1.95 -9.11 -4.49
N ILE A 280 2.10 -7.95 -3.86
CA ILE A 280 3.38 -7.28 -3.58
C ILE A 280 4.16 -7.91 -2.42
N THR A 281 3.61 -8.90 -1.72
CA THR A 281 4.19 -9.37 -0.44
C THR A 281 5.56 -10.01 -0.64
N MET A 282 5.69 -10.96 -1.57
CA MET A 282 6.96 -11.67 -1.77
C MET A 282 8.05 -10.73 -2.27
N LEU A 283 7.78 -9.92 -3.30
CA LEU A 283 8.76 -8.97 -3.81
C LEU A 283 9.18 -7.95 -2.74
N SER A 284 8.28 -7.56 -1.83
CA SER A 284 8.60 -6.65 -0.73
C SER A 284 9.34 -7.32 0.43
N LEU A 285 9.10 -8.61 0.69
CA LEU A 285 9.85 -9.40 1.70
C LEU A 285 11.33 -9.51 1.33
N LEU A 286 11.64 -9.48 0.04
CA LEU A 286 13.02 -9.46 -0.41
C LEU A 286 13.70 -8.11 -0.14
N ARG A 287 12.95 -7.04 0.20
CA ARG A 287 13.45 -5.66 0.29
C ARG A 287 13.75 -5.19 1.70
N LYS A 288 14.37 -6.01 2.55
CA LYS A 288 14.84 -5.60 3.89
C LYS A 288 15.68 -4.30 3.92
N ASP A 289 16.28 -3.91 2.79
CA ASP A 289 17.04 -2.67 2.58
C ASP A 289 16.20 -1.42 2.33
N GLY A 290 14.93 -1.56 1.97
CA GLY A 290 14.07 -0.47 1.48
C GLY A 290 13.42 0.39 2.57
N HIS A 291 13.59 0.03 3.84
CA HIS A 291 12.94 0.72 4.97
C HIS A 291 13.65 2.02 5.38
N PRO A 292 12.93 3.01 5.95
CA PRO A 292 13.54 4.19 6.55
C PRO A 292 14.51 3.88 7.68
N SER A 293 14.22 2.86 8.49
CA SER A 293 15.05 2.46 9.63
C SER A 293 15.32 3.66 10.55
N ALA A 294 16.58 4.00 10.83
CA ALA A 294 16.98 5.15 11.62
C ALA A 294 16.77 6.51 10.92
N TYR A 295 16.43 6.50 9.63
CA TYR A 295 16.29 7.69 8.79
C TYR A 295 14.83 8.12 8.59
N TYR A 296 13.94 7.78 9.53
CA TYR A 296 12.54 8.22 9.53
C TYR A 296 12.33 9.59 10.22
N GLY A 297 13.41 10.32 10.50
CA GLY A 297 13.37 11.69 11.00
C GLY A 297 13.09 11.87 12.49
N GLN A 298 13.03 10.76 13.25
CA GLN A 298 12.94 10.74 14.72
C GLN A 298 13.87 9.67 15.31
N LYS A 299 13.94 9.55 16.65
CA LYS A 299 14.71 8.49 17.33
C LYS A 299 13.95 7.17 17.30
N GLY A 300 14.48 6.18 16.61
CA GLY A 300 13.85 4.87 16.51
C GLY A 300 14.34 4.09 15.30
N ASN A 301 13.60 3.06 14.93
CA ASN A 301 13.91 2.18 13.81
C ASN A 301 12.61 1.75 13.15
N ASP A 302 12.24 2.42 12.06
CA ASP A 302 11.04 2.07 11.30
C ASP A 302 11.37 0.98 10.28
N CYS A 303 10.89 -0.24 10.53
CA CYS A 303 11.01 -1.38 9.63
C CYS A 303 9.65 -1.83 9.09
N SER A 304 8.66 -0.93 9.03
CA SER A 304 7.32 -1.21 8.50
C SER A 304 6.99 -0.36 7.27
N HIS A 305 7.35 0.93 7.27
CA HIS A 305 7.18 1.82 6.12
C HIS A 305 8.37 1.74 5.17
N TRP A 306 8.28 2.41 4.03
CA TRP A 306 9.29 2.35 2.96
C TRP A 306 9.84 3.72 2.61
N CYS A 307 11.14 3.78 2.38
CA CYS A 307 11.77 4.96 1.79
C CYS A 307 11.13 5.30 0.44
N LEU A 308 10.99 6.60 0.16
CA LEU A 308 10.66 7.11 -1.17
C LEU A 308 11.85 7.92 -1.72
N ALA A 309 12.38 7.63 -2.91
CA ALA A 309 12.06 6.52 -3.82
C ALA A 309 12.41 5.13 -3.22
N GLY A 310 11.75 4.06 -3.69
CA GLY A 310 11.90 2.72 -3.12
C GLY A 310 10.85 1.70 -3.57
N PRO A 311 10.60 0.64 -2.77
CA PRO A 311 9.66 -0.44 -3.13
C PRO A 311 8.24 0.00 -3.56
N PRO A 312 7.63 1.04 -2.97
CA PRO A 312 6.33 1.54 -3.44
C PRO A 312 6.31 2.02 -4.89
N ASP A 313 7.46 2.46 -5.42
CA ASP A 313 7.58 2.84 -6.83
C ASP A 313 7.34 1.63 -7.74
N THR A 314 7.92 0.48 -7.39
CA THR A 314 7.69 -0.78 -8.10
C THR A 314 6.24 -1.26 -7.99
N TRP A 315 5.59 -1.05 -6.84
CA TRP A 315 4.16 -1.35 -6.73
C TRP A 315 3.34 -0.51 -7.72
N ASN A 316 3.70 0.77 -7.88
CA ASN A 316 3.10 1.66 -8.86
C ASN A 316 3.48 1.31 -10.31
N GLU A 317 4.68 0.79 -10.59
CA GLU A 317 5.03 0.26 -11.92
C GLU A 317 4.14 -0.93 -12.30
N ILE A 318 3.88 -1.84 -11.35
CA ILE A 318 2.98 -2.98 -11.57
C ILE A 318 1.54 -2.50 -11.73
N LEU A 319 1.07 -1.57 -10.91
CA LEU A 319 -0.25 -0.96 -11.05
C LEU A 319 -0.40 -0.31 -12.44
N TYR A 320 0.59 0.46 -12.89
CA TYR A 320 0.62 1.08 -14.22
C TYR A 320 0.54 0.05 -15.35
N ALA A 321 1.27 -1.06 -15.24
CA ALA A 321 1.20 -2.15 -16.22
C ALA A 321 -0.21 -2.77 -16.28
N LEU A 322 -0.83 -3.00 -15.13
CA LEU A 322 -2.17 -3.59 -15.03
C LEU A 322 -3.26 -2.64 -15.55
N LEU A 323 -3.18 -1.36 -15.22
CA LEU A 323 -4.08 -0.32 -15.75
C LEU A 323 -3.94 -0.12 -17.26
N SER A 324 -2.76 -0.41 -17.82
CA SER A 324 -2.52 -0.34 -19.27
C SER A 324 -3.04 -1.57 -20.03
N ASN A 325 -3.17 -2.71 -19.35
CA ASN A 325 -3.60 -3.97 -19.92
C ASN A 325 -5.11 -4.24 -19.76
N SER A 326 -5.80 -3.47 -18.90
CA SER A 326 -7.26 -3.42 -18.88
C SER A 326 -7.73 -2.72 -20.16
N LYS A 327 -8.01 -3.55 -21.18
CA LYS A 327 -8.56 -3.09 -22.46
C LYS A 327 -9.70 -2.10 -22.21
N GLY A 328 -9.61 -0.96 -22.88
CA GLY A 328 -10.77 -0.10 -23.11
C GLY A 328 -11.92 -0.96 -23.64
N VAL A 329 -13.11 -0.67 -23.12
CA VAL A 329 -14.40 -1.14 -23.64
C VAL A 329 -14.44 -0.96 -25.15
#